data_AF-X1GHH9-F1
#
_entry.id   AF-X1GHH9-F1
#
_cell.length_a   1.000
_cell.length_b   1.000
_cell.length_c   1.000
_cell.angle_alpha   90.00
_cell.angle_beta   90.00
_cell.angle_gamma   90.00
#
_symmetry.space_group_name_H-M   'P 1'
#
loop_
_entity.id
_entity.type
_entity.pdbx_description
1 polymer ?
#
loop_
_entity_poly.entity_id
_entity_poly.type
_entity_poly.pdbx_seq_one_letter_code
_entity_poly.pdbx_strand_id
1 'polypeptide(L)'
;LSFFRSIRWKKYGEYVKSCKIDHVVVGPTGIFLIETKNGSLQTMQTEKTTPHKQIQRAGYIFFIQMMDQFGKKYPLYQIIATFKQLPEIPYDYVTQLTIEELVDHILGRDGRLDPSD
;
A
#
# COMPACT_ATOMS: atom_id res chain seq x y z
N LEU A 1 9.66 -6.59 5.41
CA LEU A 1 9.38 -6.47 6.87
C LEU A 1 8.89 -7.81 7.41
N SER A 2 9.18 -8.15 8.67
CA SER A 2 8.75 -9.42 9.27
C SER A 2 8.65 -9.39 10.79
N PHE A 3 7.76 -10.22 11.32
CA PHE A 3 7.62 -10.52 12.74
C PHE A 3 8.27 -11.86 13.10
N PHE A 4 8.69 -11.99 14.36
CA PHE A 4 9.16 -13.26 14.91
C PHE A 4 8.04 -14.32 14.92
N ARG A 5 6.85 -13.94 15.38
CA ARG A 5 5.63 -14.77 15.35
C ARG A 5 4.60 -14.17 14.39
N SER A 6 3.84 -15.02 13.72
CA SER A 6 2.75 -14.56 12.86
C SER A 6 1.67 -13.87 13.70
N ILE A 7 1.14 -12.76 13.19
CA ILE A 7 0.08 -11.97 13.82
C ILE A 7 -1.22 -12.19 13.06
N ARG A 8 -2.33 -12.35 13.78
CA ARG A 8 -3.65 -12.51 13.16
C ARG A 8 -4.07 -11.20 12.50
N TRP A 9 -4.37 -11.26 11.20
CA TRP A 9 -4.91 -10.16 10.41
C TRP A 9 -6.43 -10.29 10.34
N LYS A 10 -7.12 -9.60 11.26
CA LYS A 10 -8.57 -9.75 11.48
C LYS A 10 -9.41 -9.54 10.21
N LYS A 11 -9.05 -8.56 9.36
CA LYS A 11 -9.77 -8.22 8.13
C LYS A 11 -9.98 -9.41 7.19
N TYR A 12 -8.95 -10.27 7.06
CA TYR A 12 -8.99 -11.42 6.17
C TYR A 12 -9.11 -12.76 6.90
N GLY A 13 -9.12 -12.76 8.23
CA GLY A 13 -9.16 -13.99 9.03
C GLY A 13 -7.88 -14.84 8.97
N GLU A 14 -6.79 -14.30 8.43
CA GLU A 14 -5.53 -15.01 8.17
C GLU A 14 -4.44 -14.62 9.18
N TYR A 15 -3.30 -15.32 9.16
CA TYR A 15 -2.10 -14.91 9.89
C TYR A 15 -1.04 -14.37 8.94
N VAL A 16 -0.44 -13.23 9.29
CA VAL A 16 0.63 -12.61 8.52
C VAL A 16 1.93 -12.59 9.33
N LYS A 17 3.03 -13.01 8.69
CA LYS A 17 4.36 -13.03 9.32
C LYS A 17 5.31 -11.99 8.73
N SER A 18 5.21 -11.73 7.43
CA SER A 18 6.13 -10.86 6.71
C SER A 18 5.45 -10.19 5.53
N CYS A 19 6.05 -9.15 4.97
CA CYS A 19 5.71 -8.62 3.65
C CYS A 19 6.98 -8.20 2.93
N LYS A 20 6.88 -8.13 1.59
CA LYS A 20 7.77 -7.32 0.78
C LYS A 20 7.03 -6.02 0.45
N ILE A 21 7.80 -4.95 0.29
CA ILE A 21 7.33 -3.62 -0.11
C ILE A 21 8.32 -3.18 -1.17
N ASP A 22 7.85 -2.79 -2.35
CA ASP A 22 8.74 -2.37 -3.43
C ASP A 22 9.43 -1.06 -3.06
N HIS A 23 8.65 -0.06 -2.64
CA HIS A 23 9.18 1.23 -2.22
C HIS A 23 8.48 1.81 -0.99
N VAL A 24 9.27 2.51 -0.17
CA VAL A 24 8.79 3.32 0.96
C VAL A 24 9.29 4.74 0.74
N VAL A 25 8.38 5.70 0.69
CA VAL A 25 8.72 7.13 0.58
C VAL A 25 8.23 7.84 1.83
N VAL A 26 9.09 8.69 2.41
CA VAL A 26 8.72 9.59 3.51
C VAL A 26 8.64 10.99 2.92
N GLY A 27 7.43 11.52 2.84
CA GLY A 27 7.15 12.85 2.34
C GLY A 27 6.65 13.79 3.44
N PRO A 28 6.43 15.08 3.11
CA PRO A 28 5.95 16.07 4.07
C PRO A 28 4.54 15.75 4.60
N THR A 29 3.72 15.02 3.84
CA THR A 29 2.34 14.68 4.19
C THR A 29 2.19 13.31 4.85
N GLY A 30 3.24 12.47 4.88
CA GLY A 30 3.19 11.15 5.49
C GLY A 30 4.13 10.13 4.86
N ILE A 31 3.82 8.85 5.09
CA ILE A 31 4.57 7.70 4.60
C ILE A 31 3.78 7.04 3.49
N PHE A 32 4.45 6.75 2.38
CA PHE A 32 3.85 6.11 1.21
C PHE A 32 4.46 4.73 1.02
N LEU A 33 3.64 3.70 1.09
CA LEU A 33 3.99 2.35 0.68
C LEU A 33 3.54 2.19 -0.76
N ILE A 34 4.47 1.86 -1.65
CA ILE A 34 4.20 1.84 -3.08
C ILE A 34 4.52 0.43 -3.57
N GLU A 35 3.51 -0.21 -4.16
CA GLU A 35 3.63 -1.45 -4.93
C GLU A 35 3.65 -1.09 -6.42
N THR A 36 4.67 -1.54 -7.15
CA THR A 36 4.81 -1.25 -8.58
C THR A 36 4.30 -2.41 -9.43
N LYS A 37 3.44 -2.13 -10.41
CA LYS A 37 2.92 -3.17 -11.31
C LYS A 37 3.01 -2.77 -12.77
N ASN A 38 3.66 -3.63 -13.56
CA ASN A 38 3.86 -3.46 -15.01
C ASN A 38 3.11 -4.51 -15.85
N GLY A 39 2.42 -5.45 -15.19
CA GLY A 39 1.76 -6.60 -15.82
C GLY A 39 0.42 -6.26 -16.46
N SER A 40 0.01 -7.08 -17.44
CA SER A 40 -1.33 -7.00 -18.03
C SER A 40 -2.40 -7.55 -17.05
N LEU A 41 -3.66 -7.21 -17.29
CA LEU A 41 -4.84 -7.73 -16.59
C LEU A 41 -4.81 -9.25 -16.35
N GLN A 42 -4.36 -10.01 -17.35
CA GLN A 42 -4.25 -11.46 -17.30
C GLN A 42 -3.22 -11.92 -16.27
N THR A 43 -2.06 -11.25 -16.19
CA THR A 43 -1.04 -11.56 -15.18
C THR A 43 -1.61 -11.35 -13.77
N MET A 44 -2.36 -10.26 -13.55
CA MET A 44 -2.93 -9.94 -12.24
C MET A 44 -3.99 -10.92 -11.76
N GLN A 45 -4.77 -11.52 -12.68
CA GLN A 45 -5.76 -12.54 -12.34
C GLN A 45 -5.12 -13.88 -11.96
N THR A 46 -3.91 -14.16 -12.47
CA THR A 46 -3.19 -15.40 -12.17
C THR A 46 -2.30 -15.33 -10.92
N GLU A 47 -2.11 -14.14 -10.35
CA GLU A 47 -1.33 -13.99 -9.12
C GLU A 47 -2.06 -14.63 -7.92
N LYS A 48 -1.33 -15.44 -7.13
CA LYS A 48 -1.86 -16.09 -5.91
C LYS A 48 -2.37 -15.09 -4.87
N THR A 49 -1.99 -13.83 -4.97
CA THR A 49 -2.41 -12.75 -4.10
C THR A 49 -2.49 -11.49 -4.94
N THR A 50 -3.63 -10.82 -4.93
CA THR A 50 -3.84 -9.58 -5.67
C THR A 50 -2.91 -8.47 -5.18
N PRO A 51 -2.48 -7.53 -6.05
CA PRO A 51 -1.68 -6.37 -5.63
C PRO A 51 -2.31 -5.60 -4.45
N HIS A 52 -3.64 -5.48 -4.42
CA HIS A 52 -4.35 -4.86 -3.30
C HIS A 52 -4.10 -5.58 -1.96
N LYS A 53 -4.14 -6.91 -1.94
CA LYS A 53 -3.97 -7.67 -0.71
C LYS A 53 -2.50 -7.65 -0.28
N GLN A 54 -1.58 -7.55 -1.23
CA GLN A 54 -0.16 -7.36 -0.96
C GLN A 54 0.09 -6.01 -0.28
N ILE A 55 -0.40 -4.90 -0.85
CA ILE A 55 -0.18 -3.58 -0.25
C ILE A 55 -0.92 -3.41 1.08
N GLN A 56 -2.13 -3.99 1.22
CA GLN A 56 -2.86 -3.98 2.50
C GLN A 56 -2.17 -4.81 3.60
N ARG A 57 -1.56 -5.94 3.23
CA ARG A 57 -0.73 -6.72 4.15
C ARG A 57 0.49 -5.92 4.57
N ALA A 58 1.13 -5.22 3.63
CA ALA A 58 2.25 -4.35 3.93
C ALA A 58 1.87 -3.22 4.89
N GLY A 59 0.75 -2.52 4.62
CA GLY A 59 0.25 -1.46 5.49
C GLY A 59 -0.08 -1.96 6.91
N TYR A 60 -0.70 -3.13 7.03
CA TYR A 60 -0.98 -3.73 8.34
C TYR A 60 0.29 -4.06 9.13
N ILE A 61 1.27 -4.71 8.48
CA ILE A 61 2.55 -5.06 9.13
C ILE A 61 3.30 -3.79 9.52
N PHE A 62 3.36 -2.80 8.62
CA PHE A 62 4.02 -1.53 8.85
C PHE A 62 3.41 -0.79 10.03
N PHE A 63 2.08 -0.68 10.08
CA PHE A 63 1.37 -0.03 11.19
C PHE A 63 1.73 -0.65 12.55
N ILE A 64 1.71 -1.98 12.66
CA ILE A 64 2.05 -2.65 13.92
C ILE A 64 3.51 -2.38 14.31
N GLN A 65 4.44 -2.44 13.35
CA GLN A 65 5.85 -2.15 13.64
C GLN A 65 6.08 -0.70 14.06
N MET A 66 5.39 0.26 13.45
CA MET A 66 5.48 1.66 13.87
C MET A 66 4.94 1.88 15.28
N MET A 67 3.82 1.23 15.62
CA MET A 67 3.27 1.27 16.97
C MET A 67 4.19 0.62 17.99
N ASP A 68 4.81 -0.52 17.66
CA ASP A 68 5.73 -1.25 18.54
C ASP A 68 7.04 -0.48 18.78
N GLN A 69 7.59 0.14 17.73
CA GLN A 69 8.87 0.86 17.82
C GLN A 69 8.74 2.29 18.35
N PHE A 70 7.67 3.01 17.98
CA PHE A 70 7.56 4.45 18.24
C PHE A 70 6.32 4.84 19.05
N GLY A 71 5.39 3.92 19.31
CA GLY A 71 4.16 4.21 20.05
C GLY A 71 3.22 5.20 19.37
N LYS A 72 3.42 5.50 18.07
CA LYS A 72 2.67 6.54 17.35
C LYS A 72 2.28 6.09 15.94
N LYS A 73 1.08 6.51 15.51
CA LYS A 73 0.60 6.38 14.14
C LYS A 73 1.05 7.58 13.30
N TYR A 74 1.55 7.30 12.11
CA TYR A 74 1.81 8.30 11.07
C TYR A 74 0.77 8.16 9.95
N PRO A 75 0.42 9.24 9.23
CA PRO A 75 -0.35 9.13 7.99
C PRO A 75 0.33 8.15 7.04
N LEU A 76 -0.41 7.14 6.60
CA LEU A 76 0.11 6.04 5.79
C LEU A 76 -0.76 5.89 4.55
N TYR A 77 -0.14 6.09 3.40
CA TYR A 77 -0.77 5.97 2.09
C TYR A 77 -0.31 4.66 1.46
N GLN A 78 -1.28 3.89 0.95
CA GLN A 78 -1.06 2.59 0.31
C GLN A 78 -1.37 2.75 -1.17
N ILE A 79 -0.32 2.73 -1.98
CA ILE A 79 -0.41 3.08 -3.39
C ILE A 79 -0.02 1.89 -4.25
N ILE A 80 -0.83 1.63 -5.27
CA ILE A 80 -0.44 0.81 -6.41
C ILE A 80 -0.06 1.76 -7.53
N ALA A 81 1.21 1.73 -7.93
CA ALA A 81 1.76 2.55 -8.99
C ALA A 81 1.93 1.73 -10.27
N THR A 82 1.46 2.25 -11.40
CA THR A 82 1.58 1.56 -12.69
C THR A 82 2.10 2.45 -13.80
N PHE A 83 2.81 1.84 -14.76
CA PHE A 83 3.30 2.54 -15.95
C PHE A 83 2.24 2.63 -17.07
N LYS A 84 1.17 1.83 -16.99
CA LYS A 84 0.01 1.85 -17.90
C LYS A 84 -1.27 2.01 -17.09
N GLN A 85 -2.35 2.43 -17.73
CA GLN A 85 -3.67 2.47 -17.13
C GLN A 85 -4.11 1.05 -16.75
N LEU A 86 -4.26 0.80 -15.44
CA LEU A 86 -4.94 -0.37 -14.90
C LEU A 86 -6.43 -0.27 -15.26
N PRO A 87 -7.15 -1.38 -15.47
CA PRO A 87 -8.62 -1.34 -15.40
C PRO A 87 -9.07 -0.73 -14.07
N GLU A 88 -10.04 0.17 -14.13
CA GLU A 88 -10.69 0.74 -12.95
C GLU A 88 -11.46 -0.35 -12.21
N ILE A 89 -10.76 -1.09 -11.36
CA ILE A 89 -11.40 -1.96 -10.38
C ILE A 89 -11.44 -1.14 -9.08
N PRO A 90 -12.62 -0.72 -8.60
CA PRO A 90 -12.73 0.02 -7.36
C PRO A 90 -12.31 -0.87 -6.19
N TYR A 91 -11.40 -0.37 -5.35
CA TYR A 91 -10.97 -1.02 -4.12
C TYR A 91 -10.99 -0.02 -2.98
N ASP A 92 -11.61 -0.42 -1.86
CA ASP A 92 -11.64 0.42 -0.67
C ASP A 92 -10.22 0.59 -0.10
N TYR A 93 -9.86 1.84 0.23
CA TYR A 93 -8.64 2.23 0.96
C TYR A 93 -7.31 2.01 0.22
N VAL A 94 -7.32 1.87 -1.11
CA VAL A 94 -6.09 1.76 -1.93
C VAL A 94 -6.17 2.71 -3.12
N THR A 95 -5.23 3.66 -3.17
CA THR A 95 -5.14 4.60 -4.30
C THR A 95 -4.35 3.95 -5.44
N GLN A 96 -4.88 4.06 -6.66
CA GLN A 96 -4.21 3.63 -7.88
C GLN A 96 -3.81 4.87 -8.67
N LEU A 97 -2.52 5.01 -8.95
CA LEU A 97 -1.97 6.17 -9.65
C LEU A 97 -1.01 5.72 -10.76
N THR A 98 -0.98 6.47 -11.86
CA THR A 98 0.16 6.45 -12.78
C THR A 98 1.39 7.04 -12.11
N ILE A 99 2.58 6.85 -12.70
CA ILE A 99 3.82 7.43 -12.18
C ILE A 99 3.77 8.96 -12.14
N GLU A 100 3.16 9.60 -13.15
CA GLU A 100 3.04 11.06 -13.20
C GLU A 100 2.14 11.58 -12.07
N GLU A 101 0.96 10.97 -11.89
CA GLU A 101 0.03 11.32 -10.81
C GLU A 101 0.63 11.02 -9.43
N LEU A 102 1.42 9.95 -9.28
CA LEU A 102 2.12 9.61 -8.05
C LEU A 102 3.10 10.72 -7.62
N VAL A 103 3.81 11.32 -8.58
CA VAL A 103 4.73 12.42 -8.28
C VAL A 103 3.96 13.60 -7.71
N ASP A 104 2.85 13.99 -8.35
CA ASP A 104 2.04 15.11 -7.88
C ASP A 104 1.39 14.82 -6.51
N HIS A 105 0.94 13.59 -6.28
CA HIS A 105 0.37 13.14 -5.00
C HIS A 105 1.38 13.18 -3.85
N ILE A 106 2.59 12.67 -4.07
CA ILE A 106 3.67 12.72 -3.05
C ILE A 106 4.06 14.16 -2.73
N LEU A 107 4.03 15.04 -3.73
CA LEU A 107 4.36 16.45 -3.58
C LEU A 107 3.19 17.30 -3.06
N GLY A 108 2.00 16.72 -2.86
CA GLY A 108 0.80 17.40 -2.37
C GLY A 108 0.25 18.46 -3.33
N ARG A 109 0.45 18.27 -4.65
CA ARG A 109 0.06 19.22 -5.71
C ARG A 109 -1.34 18.99 -6.25
N ASP A 110 -1.97 17.88 -5.87
CA ASP A 110 -3.24 17.36 -6.35
C ASP A 110 -4.45 17.70 -5.46
N GLY A 111 -4.23 18.35 -4.31
CA GLY A 111 -5.29 18.90 -3.45
C GLY A 111 -6.21 17.87 -2.77
N ARG A 112 -6.07 16.57 -3.05
CA ARG A 112 -6.77 15.45 -2.38
C ARG A 112 -5.94 14.93 -1.22
N LEU A 113 -6.07 15.59 -0.08
CA LEU A 113 -5.44 15.17 1.17
C LEU A 113 -6.50 14.88 2.22
N ASP A 114 -7.37 13.88 1.96
CA ASP A 114 -8.07 13.24 3.06
C ASP A 114 -7.70 11.74 3.12
N PRO A 115 -6.94 11.31 4.14
CA PRO A 115 -6.73 9.89 4.42
C PRO A 115 -8.00 9.14 4.88
N SER A 116 -9.14 9.84 4.96
CA SER A 116 -10.46 9.34 5.39
C SER A 116 -11.45 9.07 4.26
N ASP A 117 -11.15 9.49 3.02
CA ASP A 117 -12.00 9.26 1.83
C ASP A 117 -11.85 7.84 1.26
#